data_AF-A0A166CTQ5-F1
#
_entry.id   AF-A0A166CTQ5-F1
#
_cell.length_a   1.000
_cell.length_b   1.000
_cell.length_c   1.000
_cell.angle_alpha   90.00
_cell.angle_beta   90.00
_cell.angle_gamma   90.00
#
_symmetry.space_group_name_H-M   'P 1'
#
loop_
_entity.id
_entity.type
_entity.pdbx_description
1 polymer ?
#
loop_
_entity_poly.entity_id
_entity_poly.type
_entity_poly.pdbx_seq_one_letter_code
_entity_poly.pdbx_strand_id
1 'polypeptide(L)'
;MFFSTLASLCLLVASVAASPTPALAARAATTTVYMRIEGPTKTIFEKTIYPTVQKTLTNNGHTATCNGTPKTKAGVTSLVALQQTGQFFEANWNGKTFGDITKINGTRNSGPNQWGSIFNNAANGGINGGGIVLQGGSDGTNTEYDDFCFQTISSGQHFLFAYFGDLDETNFLTMSGPKTAKVGATVKYEVPYAPEGVYVNDLSVDTTTGQRVHGSVIDVGSATKKASASIKFTKAGTYNMKAHCPSGSTCVRSNHVVTVVS
;
A
#
# COMPACT_ATOMS: atom_id res chain seq x y z
N MET A 1 -30.49 -76.49 28.88
CA MET A 1 -29.01 -76.54 29.00
C MET A 1 -28.49 -76.56 27.57
N PHE A 2 -27.85 -75.56 26.97
CA PHE A 2 -26.87 -74.57 27.44
C PHE A 2 -27.17 -73.20 26.81
N PHE A 3 -26.95 -72.13 27.58
CA PHE A 3 -27.06 -70.74 27.14
C PHE A 3 -25.77 -70.28 26.44
N SER A 4 -25.96 -69.57 25.34
CA SER A 4 -24.96 -68.93 24.50
C SER A 4 -24.25 -67.78 25.22
N THR A 5 -22.91 -67.74 25.17
CA THR A 5 -22.11 -66.56 25.54
C THR A 5 -21.44 -66.01 24.27
N LEU A 6 -21.97 -64.88 23.77
CA LEU A 6 -21.35 -64.05 22.74
C LEU A 6 -20.53 -62.97 23.46
N ALA A 7 -19.20 -63.09 23.39
CA ALA A 7 -18.28 -62.06 23.86
C ALA A 7 -18.26 -60.90 22.85
N SER A 8 -18.76 -59.74 23.27
CA SER A 8 -18.74 -58.50 22.50
C SER A 8 -17.33 -57.90 22.55
N LEU A 9 -16.64 -57.91 21.40
CA LEU A 9 -15.32 -57.30 21.23
C LEU A 9 -15.52 -55.79 20.93
N CYS A 10 -15.38 -54.94 21.95
CA CYS A 10 -15.35 -53.48 21.77
C CYS A 10 -14.03 -53.07 21.10
N LEU A 11 -14.08 -52.77 19.80
CA LEU A 11 -13.01 -52.07 19.07
C LEU A 11 -12.98 -50.59 19.51
N LEU A 12 -12.02 -50.24 20.37
CA LEU A 12 -11.64 -48.84 20.60
C LEU A 12 -11.02 -48.28 19.32
N VAL A 13 -11.76 -47.41 18.63
CA VAL A 13 -11.22 -46.57 17.55
C VAL A 13 -10.39 -45.47 18.20
N ALA A 14 -9.07 -45.62 18.19
CA ALA A 14 -8.14 -44.55 18.55
C ALA A 14 -8.19 -43.49 17.44
N SER A 15 -9.02 -42.46 17.62
CA SER A 15 -8.99 -41.27 16.79
C SER A 15 -7.69 -40.50 17.07
N VAL A 16 -6.69 -40.72 16.22
CA VAL A 16 -5.47 -39.90 16.18
C VAL A 16 -5.91 -38.51 15.72
N ALA A 17 -6.09 -37.60 16.66
CA ALA A 17 -6.24 -36.19 16.34
C ALA A 17 -4.95 -35.73 15.65
N ALA A 18 -5.02 -35.57 14.33
CA ALA A 18 -3.96 -34.96 13.55
C ALA A 18 -3.69 -33.57 14.13
N SER A 19 -2.60 -33.46 14.87
CA SER A 19 -2.12 -32.18 15.39
C SER A 19 -1.84 -31.28 14.18
N PRO A 20 -2.41 -30.06 14.10
CA PRO A 20 -2.13 -29.18 12.99
C PRO A 20 -0.63 -28.91 12.94
N THR A 21 -0.06 -29.12 11.76
CA THR A 21 1.36 -28.88 11.46
C THR A 21 1.76 -27.50 11.96
N PRO A 22 2.84 -27.37 12.76
CA PRO A 22 3.22 -26.11 13.42
C PRO A 22 3.56 -24.95 12.46
N ALA A 23 3.67 -25.22 11.16
CA ALA A 23 3.91 -24.21 10.12
C ALA A 23 2.70 -23.30 9.82
N LEU A 24 1.46 -23.76 10.06
CA LEU A 24 0.25 -22.95 9.82
C LEU A 24 -0.15 -22.10 11.04
N ALA A 25 0.19 -22.53 12.25
CA ALA A 25 -0.12 -21.82 13.49
C ALA A 25 0.85 -20.66 13.81
N ALA A 26 2.02 -20.60 13.17
CA ALA A 26 2.98 -19.49 13.32
C ALA A 26 2.67 -18.26 12.45
N ARG A 27 1.58 -18.27 11.67
CA ARG A 27 1.02 -17.11 10.97
C ARG A 27 0.23 -16.19 11.93
N ALA A 28 0.78 -15.97 13.12
CA ALA A 28 0.21 -15.07 14.11
C ALA A 28 -0.02 -13.69 13.48
N ALA A 29 -1.29 -13.38 13.17
CA ALA A 29 -1.81 -12.06 12.84
C ALA A 29 -0.87 -11.17 11.98
N THR A 30 -0.36 -11.67 10.85
CA THR A 30 0.40 -10.82 9.93
C THR A 30 -0.56 -9.84 9.24
N THR A 31 -0.44 -8.55 9.56
CA THR A 31 -1.18 -7.49 8.86
C THR A 31 -0.82 -7.54 7.38
N THR A 32 -1.81 -7.62 6.49
CA THR A 32 -1.56 -7.45 5.04
C THR A 32 -1.55 -5.96 4.73
N VAL A 33 -0.50 -5.45 4.09
CA VAL A 33 -0.42 -4.03 3.70
C VAL A 33 -0.05 -3.92 2.22
N TYR A 34 -0.84 -3.20 1.44
CA TYR A 34 -0.53 -2.87 0.05
C TYR A 34 0.34 -1.61 0.04
N MET A 35 1.66 -1.82 0.10
CA MET A 35 2.61 -0.75 0.36
C MET A 35 3.23 -0.19 -0.92
N ARG A 36 3.27 1.14 -1.01
CA ARG A 36 3.86 1.90 -2.10
C ARG A 36 4.75 3.01 -1.55
N ILE A 37 5.91 3.20 -2.15
CA ILE A 37 6.84 4.30 -1.88
C ILE A 37 7.12 5.01 -3.20
N GLU A 38 6.63 6.24 -3.32
CA GLU A 38 6.79 7.11 -4.49
C GLU A 38 7.81 8.21 -4.17
N GLY A 39 8.99 8.11 -4.78
CA GLY A 39 9.97 9.19 -4.78
C GLY A 39 9.75 10.19 -5.90
N PRO A 40 10.57 11.25 -5.96
CA PRO A 40 10.34 12.43 -6.82
C PRO A 40 10.14 12.09 -8.31
N THR A 41 10.95 11.18 -8.83
CA THR A 41 10.93 10.79 -10.25
C THR A 41 10.66 9.29 -10.44
N LYS A 42 10.62 8.56 -9.33
CA LYS A 42 10.70 7.11 -9.12
C LYS A 42 9.68 6.35 -8.26
N THR A 43 9.03 5.28 -8.71
CA THR A 43 8.52 4.32 -7.71
C THR A 43 9.72 3.62 -7.10
N ILE A 44 9.88 3.74 -5.79
CA ILE A 44 11.00 3.14 -5.04
C ILE A 44 10.63 1.71 -4.64
N PHE A 45 9.39 1.52 -4.21
CA PHE A 45 8.89 0.24 -3.73
C PHE A 45 7.39 0.16 -3.99
N GLU A 46 6.90 -0.99 -4.46
CA GLU A 46 5.46 -1.21 -4.57
C GLU A 46 5.13 -2.71 -4.54
N LYS A 47 4.71 -3.22 -3.38
CA LYS A 47 4.39 -4.63 -3.17
C LYS A 47 3.37 -4.80 -2.04
N THR A 48 2.65 -5.92 -2.07
CA THR A 48 1.98 -6.42 -0.86
C THR A 48 3.03 -6.93 0.10
N ILE A 49 3.00 -6.45 1.34
CA ILE A 49 3.87 -6.90 2.42
C ILE A 49 3.03 -7.51 3.56
N TYR A 50 3.66 -8.35 4.37
CA TYR A 50 3.06 -9.02 5.51
C TYR A 50 3.83 -8.67 6.80
N PRO A 51 3.84 -7.39 7.20
CA PRO A 51 4.68 -6.95 8.30
C PRO A 51 4.31 -7.64 9.61
N THR A 52 5.33 -7.98 10.39
CA THR A 52 5.18 -8.47 11.75
C THR A 52 5.10 -7.29 12.72
N VAL A 53 4.29 -7.40 13.77
CA VAL A 53 4.29 -6.42 14.86
C VAL A 53 5.68 -6.42 15.52
N GLN A 54 6.34 -5.25 15.55
CA GLN A 54 7.60 -5.07 16.27
C GLN A 54 7.36 -4.12 17.43
N LYS A 55 7.78 -4.53 18.64
CA LYS A 55 7.62 -3.69 19.83
C LYS A 55 8.41 -2.39 19.71
N THR A 56 9.61 -2.44 19.14
CA THR A 56 10.53 -1.31 19.06
C THR A 56 10.99 -1.06 17.64
N LEU A 57 11.29 0.20 17.33
CA LEU A 57 11.97 0.61 16.12
C LEU A 57 13.33 1.21 16.50
N THR A 58 14.36 0.88 15.73
CA THR A 58 15.67 1.55 15.79
C THR A 58 15.91 2.29 14.49
N ASN A 59 16.06 3.61 14.54
CA ASN A 59 16.33 4.44 13.37
C ASN A 59 17.26 5.59 13.75
N ASN A 60 18.22 5.91 12.88
CA ASN A 60 19.17 7.01 13.05
C ASN A 60 19.83 7.09 14.45
N GLY A 61 20.23 5.93 15.01
CA GLY A 61 20.90 5.85 16.32
C GLY A 61 19.98 5.87 17.54
N HIS A 62 18.67 6.04 17.36
CA HIS A 62 17.69 6.05 18.45
C HIS A 62 16.84 4.78 18.45
N THR A 63 16.31 4.40 19.61
CA THR A 63 15.38 3.27 19.76
C THR A 63 14.20 3.66 20.63
N ALA A 64 12.98 3.41 20.15
CA ALA A 64 11.75 3.67 20.88
C ALA A 64 10.70 2.57 20.67
N THR A 65 9.71 2.51 21.56
CA THR A 65 8.52 1.65 21.36
C THR A 65 7.73 2.17 20.16
N CYS A 66 7.38 1.29 19.23
CA CYS A 66 6.81 1.67 17.94
C CYS A 66 5.75 0.67 17.45
N ASN A 67 4.81 0.32 18.31
CA ASN A 67 3.79 -0.69 18.05
C ASN A 67 2.35 -0.21 18.30
N GLY A 68 2.12 1.10 18.34
CA GLY A 68 0.81 1.67 18.66
C GLY A 68 0.79 2.45 19.97
N THR A 69 -0.37 3.05 20.30
CA THR A 69 -0.56 3.70 21.60
C THR A 69 -0.73 2.67 22.72
N PRO A 70 -0.46 3.02 23.99
CA PRO A 70 -0.71 2.13 25.12
C PRO A 70 -2.18 1.72 25.30
N LYS A 71 -3.12 2.49 24.71
CA LYS A 71 -4.58 2.28 24.82
C LYS A 71 -5.12 1.32 23.76
N THR A 72 -4.36 1.02 22.71
CA THR A 72 -4.77 0.11 21.65
C THR A 72 -3.96 -1.19 21.70
N LYS A 73 -4.49 -2.23 21.07
CA LYS A 73 -3.74 -3.48 20.90
C LYS A 73 -2.52 -3.19 20.03
N ALA A 74 -1.36 -3.72 20.45
CA ALA A 74 -0.13 -3.62 19.68
C ALA A 74 -0.34 -4.08 18.22
N GLY A 75 0.16 -3.28 17.29
CA GLY A 75 -0.01 -3.49 15.86
C GLY A 75 1.18 -2.98 15.05
N VAL A 76 1.12 -3.20 13.74
CA VAL A 76 2.12 -2.70 12.80
C VAL A 76 1.92 -1.20 12.62
N THR A 77 2.95 -0.39 12.81
CA THR A 77 2.94 1.06 12.57
C THR A 77 3.53 1.40 11.20
N SER A 78 3.39 2.63 10.74
CA SER A 78 3.92 3.08 9.45
C SER A 78 5.43 2.94 9.33
N LEU A 79 6.18 3.33 10.36
CA LEU A 79 7.65 3.19 10.34
C LEU A 79 8.08 1.73 10.47
N VAL A 80 7.37 0.89 11.22
CA VAL A 80 7.67 -0.54 11.27
C VAL A 80 7.40 -1.21 9.92
N ALA A 81 6.30 -0.84 9.24
CA ALA A 81 6.03 -1.29 7.88
C ALA A 81 7.14 -0.84 6.91
N LEU A 82 7.56 0.43 6.98
CA LEU A 82 8.67 0.97 6.19
C LEU A 82 9.98 0.24 6.44
N GLN A 83 10.35 0.00 7.70
CA GLN A 83 11.54 -0.74 8.07
C GLN A 83 11.57 -2.14 7.44
N GLN A 84 10.42 -2.81 7.39
CA GLN A 84 10.31 -4.16 6.82
C GLN A 84 10.29 -4.19 5.29
N THR A 85 10.20 -3.05 4.61
CA THR A 85 10.48 -2.96 3.17
C THR A 85 11.98 -3.05 2.84
N GLY A 86 12.85 -2.92 3.85
CA GLY A 86 14.31 -2.86 3.68
C GLY A 86 14.81 -1.56 3.05
N GLN A 87 13.94 -0.57 2.80
CA GLN A 87 14.39 0.74 2.34
C GLN A 87 15.11 1.47 3.47
N PHE A 88 16.19 2.16 3.12
CA PHE A 88 16.86 3.04 4.07
C PHE A 88 15.99 4.29 4.28
N PHE A 89 15.75 4.66 5.53
CA PHE A 89 15.07 5.91 5.86
C PHE A 89 15.66 6.57 7.11
N GLU A 90 15.47 7.87 7.24
CA GLU A 90 15.76 8.65 8.45
C GLU A 90 14.46 9.31 8.91
N ALA A 91 14.15 9.21 10.20
CA ALA A 91 13.02 9.89 10.85
C ALA A 91 13.52 10.88 11.91
N ASN A 92 12.74 11.92 12.15
CA ASN A 92 13.01 12.89 13.21
C ASN A 92 12.90 12.23 14.59
N TRP A 93 13.76 12.67 15.51
CA TRP A 93 13.75 12.26 16.90
C TRP A 93 13.41 13.46 17.78
N ASN A 94 12.35 13.34 18.58
CA ASN A 94 11.91 14.41 19.49
C ASN A 94 12.40 14.23 20.94
N GLY A 95 13.29 13.27 21.19
CA GLY A 95 13.75 12.91 22.55
C GLY A 95 13.04 11.70 23.15
N LYS A 96 11.87 11.31 22.62
CA LYS A 96 11.05 10.21 23.16
C LYS A 96 10.60 9.20 22.12
N THR A 97 10.22 9.66 20.93
CA THR A 97 9.68 8.84 19.85
C THR A 97 10.10 9.39 18.49
N PHE A 98 9.71 8.69 17.43
CA PHE A 98 9.96 9.07 16.05
C PHE A 98 8.79 9.89 15.48
N GLY A 99 9.14 11.04 14.91
CA GLY A 99 8.24 11.88 14.13
C GLY A 99 8.43 11.68 12.62
N ASP A 100 8.30 12.76 11.87
CA ASP A 100 8.32 12.77 10.41
C ASP A 100 9.55 12.12 9.78
N ILE A 101 9.34 11.53 8.61
CA ILE A 101 10.44 11.05 7.77
C ILE A 101 11.13 12.24 7.12
N THR A 102 12.46 12.29 7.25
CA THR A 102 13.30 13.32 6.64
C THR A 102 14.02 12.82 5.40
N LYS A 103 14.10 11.51 5.22
CA LYS A 103 14.81 10.89 4.09
C LYS A 103 14.35 9.47 3.82
N ILE A 104 14.28 9.10 2.54
CA ILE A 104 14.21 7.70 2.08
C ILE A 104 15.19 7.52 0.92
N ASN A 105 16.01 6.47 0.96
CA ASN A 105 16.96 6.06 -0.09
C ASN A 105 17.77 7.21 -0.72
N GLY A 106 18.29 8.11 0.11
CA GLY A 106 19.13 9.23 -0.33
C GLY A 106 18.37 10.51 -0.65
N THR A 107 17.05 10.47 -0.89
CA THR A 107 16.23 11.67 -1.11
C THR A 107 15.82 12.27 0.23
N ARG A 108 16.29 13.49 0.52
CA ARG A 108 15.91 14.27 1.71
C ARG A 108 14.76 15.23 1.42
N ASN A 109 14.03 15.64 2.45
CA ASN A 109 13.12 16.79 2.38
C ASN A 109 13.89 18.03 1.90
N SER A 110 13.27 18.87 1.06
CA SER A 110 13.90 20.07 0.52
C SER A 110 12.88 21.13 0.13
N GLY A 111 13.03 22.34 0.69
CA GLY A 111 12.13 23.45 0.42
C GLY A 111 10.67 23.08 0.69
N PRO A 112 9.75 23.24 -0.28
CA PRO A 112 8.35 22.87 -0.11
C PRO A 112 8.12 21.34 -0.16
N ASN A 113 9.13 20.55 -0.56
CA ASN A 113 8.95 19.12 -0.77
C ASN A 113 9.38 18.29 0.45
N GLN A 114 8.56 17.30 0.78
CA GLN A 114 8.72 16.45 1.96
C GLN A 114 8.28 15.01 1.71
N TRP A 115 8.77 14.11 2.55
CA TRP A 115 8.20 12.77 2.70
C TRP A 115 6.99 12.81 3.62
N GLY A 116 5.84 12.36 3.14
CA GLY A 116 4.67 12.13 3.97
C GLY A 116 4.17 10.69 3.86
N SER A 117 3.43 10.29 4.89
CA SER A 117 2.85 8.95 4.98
C SER A 117 1.35 9.01 4.98
N ILE A 118 0.77 8.15 4.17
CA ILE A 118 -0.49 8.45 3.53
C ILE A 118 -1.32 7.16 3.50
N PHE A 119 -2.46 7.17 4.17
CA PHE A 119 -3.35 6.01 4.27
C PHE A 119 -4.60 6.20 3.43
N ASN A 120 -4.97 5.19 2.66
CA ASN A 120 -6.34 5.13 2.17
C ASN A 120 -7.26 4.74 3.33
N ASN A 121 -8.05 5.69 3.85
CA ASN A 121 -9.03 5.43 4.92
C ASN A 121 -10.45 5.89 4.58
N ALA A 122 -10.76 6.21 3.32
CA ALA A 122 -12.14 6.50 2.96
C ALA A 122 -12.51 5.90 1.62
N ALA A 123 -13.52 5.05 1.67
CA ALA A 123 -14.34 4.68 0.52
C ALA A 123 -15.03 5.89 -0.16
N ASN A 124 -14.83 7.13 0.32
CA ASN A 124 -15.33 8.36 -0.29
C ASN A 124 -14.28 9.48 -0.15
N GLY A 125 -13.89 10.05 -1.28
CA GLY A 125 -12.87 11.09 -1.37
C GLY A 125 -13.13 12.28 -0.46
N GLY A 126 -12.05 12.81 0.12
CA GLY A 126 -12.02 14.20 0.51
C GLY A 126 -12.22 15.11 -0.70
N ILE A 127 -12.45 16.39 -0.43
CA ILE A 127 -13.06 17.39 -1.34
C ILE A 127 -12.31 17.57 -2.68
N ASN A 128 -11.05 17.10 -2.77
CA ASN A 128 -10.21 17.13 -3.98
C ASN A 128 -9.63 15.76 -4.40
N GLY A 129 -10.20 14.63 -3.95
CA GLY A 129 -10.13 13.42 -4.76
C GLY A 129 -9.17 12.30 -4.38
N GLY A 130 -9.04 11.99 -3.10
CA GLY A 130 -8.56 10.67 -2.70
C GLY A 130 -8.83 10.53 -1.23
N GLY A 131 -9.47 9.45 -0.80
CA GLY A 131 -9.77 9.15 0.61
C GLY A 131 -8.51 8.87 1.43
N ILE A 132 -7.60 9.83 1.44
CA ILE A 132 -6.18 9.69 1.69
C ILE A 132 -5.81 10.62 2.85
N VAL A 133 -5.47 10.05 4.01
CA VAL A 133 -5.15 10.81 5.24
C VAL A 133 -3.64 10.87 5.41
N LEU A 134 -3.08 12.08 5.50
CA LEU A 134 -1.70 12.30 5.93
C LEU A 134 -1.60 11.95 7.42
N GLN A 135 -0.67 11.07 7.76
CA GLN A 135 -0.26 10.84 9.14
C GLN A 135 0.93 11.74 9.46
N GLY A 136 0.90 12.36 10.65
CA GLY A 136 1.99 13.23 11.11
C GLY A 136 1.92 14.65 10.58
N GLY A 137 0.75 15.30 10.64
CA GLY A 137 0.65 16.70 10.26
C GLY A 137 1.39 17.58 11.25
N SER A 138 2.22 18.51 10.77
CA SER A 138 2.97 19.46 11.61
C SER A 138 2.07 20.55 12.22
N ASP A 139 0.89 20.23 12.76
CA ASP A 139 0.04 21.21 13.43
C ASP A 139 0.60 21.64 14.80
N GLY A 140 1.70 21.03 15.22
CA GLY A 140 2.44 21.37 16.43
C GLY A 140 1.72 21.00 17.73
N THR A 141 0.64 20.22 17.65
CA THR A 141 -0.17 19.89 18.84
C THR A 141 0.39 18.75 19.67
N ASN A 142 1.45 18.06 19.20
CA ASN A 142 2.08 16.92 19.91
C ASN A 142 1.03 15.90 20.37
N THR A 143 0.05 15.59 19.50
CA THR A 143 -0.94 14.58 19.84
C THR A 143 -0.42 13.20 19.45
N GLU A 144 -0.93 12.15 20.11
CA GLU A 144 -0.58 10.75 19.81
C GLU A 144 -0.87 10.36 18.33
N TYR A 145 -1.50 11.23 17.53
CA TYR A 145 -1.79 11.04 16.12
C TYR A 145 -0.68 11.54 15.18
N ASP A 146 0.18 12.46 15.64
CA ASP A 146 1.27 13.00 14.82
C ASP A 146 2.52 12.12 14.85
N ASP A 147 2.58 11.19 15.81
CA ASP A 147 3.70 10.29 15.98
C ASP A 147 3.50 9.00 15.17
N PHE A 148 4.45 8.74 14.27
CA PHE A 148 4.38 7.64 13.30
C PHE A 148 4.46 6.25 13.96
N CYS A 149 4.80 6.21 15.24
CA CYS A 149 4.89 5.00 16.06
C CYS A 149 3.62 4.65 16.84
N PHE A 150 2.55 5.45 16.73
CA PHE A 150 1.33 5.27 17.52
C PHE A 150 0.10 4.84 16.71
N GLN A 151 0.01 5.20 15.43
CA GLN A 151 -1.07 4.70 14.58
C GLN A 151 -0.73 3.33 14.01
N THR A 152 -1.59 2.34 14.29
CA THR A 152 -1.47 0.99 13.72
C THR A 152 -2.20 0.89 12.39
N ILE A 153 -1.58 0.23 11.42
CA ILE A 153 -2.13 -0.04 10.09
C ILE A 153 -3.09 -1.23 10.16
N SER A 154 -4.28 -1.06 9.59
CA SER A 154 -5.27 -2.13 9.50
C SER A 154 -4.90 -3.12 8.38
N SER A 155 -5.23 -4.39 8.56
CA SER A 155 -4.99 -5.39 7.52
C SER A 155 -5.86 -5.12 6.29
N GLY A 156 -5.27 -5.23 5.09
CA GLY A 156 -5.90 -4.90 3.81
C GLY A 156 -5.76 -3.44 3.39
N GLN A 157 -5.06 -2.62 4.16
CA GLN A 157 -4.94 -1.19 3.88
C GLN A 157 -3.93 -0.89 2.76
N HIS A 158 -4.28 0.06 1.90
CA HIS A 158 -3.34 0.68 0.96
C HIS A 158 -2.57 1.79 1.68
N PHE A 159 -1.25 1.68 1.65
CA PHE A 159 -0.38 2.60 2.34
C PHE A 159 0.69 3.17 1.40
N LEU A 160 0.82 4.48 1.40
CA LEU A 160 1.72 5.25 0.55
C LEU A 160 2.70 6.04 1.42
N PHE A 161 3.98 5.92 1.14
CA PHE A 161 4.93 7.01 1.42
C PHE A 161 5.19 7.74 0.12
N ALA A 162 5.01 9.06 0.11
CA ALA A 162 5.23 9.87 -1.08
C ALA A 162 6.15 11.03 -0.78
N TYR A 163 6.96 11.39 -1.77
CA TYR A 163 7.65 12.65 -1.83
C TYR A 163 6.81 13.65 -2.62
N PHE A 164 6.33 14.70 -1.96
CA PHE A 164 5.43 15.69 -2.55
C PHE A 164 5.66 17.08 -1.95
N GLY A 165 5.07 18.09 -2.58
CA GLY A 165 5.10 19.48 -2.12
C GLY A 165 4.05 19.74 -1.04
N ASP A 166 3.16 20.68 -1.33
CA ASP A 166 1.98 20.97 -0.53
C ASP A 166 0.95 19.82 -0.64
N LEU A 167 0.42 19.35 0.49
CA LEU A 167 -0.57 18.26 0.53
C LEU A 167 -1.87 18.68 -0.17
N ASP A 168 -2.31 19.92 0.03
CA ASP A 168 -3.60 20.44 -0.45
C ASP A 168 -3.56 20.72 -1.97
N GLU A 169 -2.36 20.91 -2.52
CA GLU A 169 -2.15 21.07 -3.97
C GLU A 169 -1.76 19.77 -4.68
N THR A 170 -1.27 18.77 -3.94
CA THR A 170 -0.77 17.53 -4.53
C THR A 170 -1.93 16.58 -4.86
N ASN A 171 -2.03 16.20 -6.14
CA ASN A 171 -2.94 15.15 -6.57
C ASN A 171 -2.29 13.77 -6.39
N PHE A 172 -2.84 12.92 -5.53
CA PHE A 172 -2.35 11.55 -5.35
C PHE A 172 -3.12 10.59 -6.24
N LEU A 173 -2.53 10.26 -7.39
CA LEU A 173 -3.22 9.39 -8.35
C LEU A 173 -3.44 8.01 -7.75
N THR A 174 -4.60 7.45 -8.06
CA THR A 174 -4.98 6.06 -7.80
C THR A 174 -5.53 5.51 -9.12
N MET A 175 -5.22 4.26 -9.45
CA MET A 175 -5.67 3.66 -10.70
C MET A 175 -6.34 2.32 -10.45
N SER A 176 -7.46 2.11 -11.15
CA SER A 176 -8.16 0.84 -11.23
C SER A 176 -8.16 0.32 -12.68
N GLY A 177 -8.35 -0.99 -12.82
CA GLY A 177 -8.39 -1.69 -14.10
C GLY A 177 -8.56 -3.19 -13.87
N PRO A 178 -8.78 -3.97 -14.94
CA PRO A 178 -9.02 -5.40 -14.81
C PRO A 178 -7.75 -6.16 -14.43
N LYS A 179 -7.91 -7.23 -13.67
CA LYS A 179 -6.81 -8.14 -13.33
C LYS A 179 -6.47 -9.13 -14.44
N THR A 180 -7.41 -9.36 -15.36
CA THR A 180 -7.26 -10.28 -16.48
C THR A 180 -7.87 -9.69 -17.75
N ALA A 181 -7.29 -9.97 -18.91
CA ALA A 181 -7.87 -9.63 -20.21
C ALA A 181 -7.60 -10.74 -21.23
N LYS A 182 -8.32 -10.71 -22.35
CA LYS A 182 -8.02 -11.60 -23.49
C LYS A 182 -7.20 -10.89 -24.54
N VAL A 183 -6.35 -11.63 -25.26
CA VAL A 183 -5.70 -11.08 -26.46
C VAL A 183 -6.78 -10.58 -27.44
N GLY A 184 -6.59 -9.35 -27.94
CA GLY A 184 -7.53 -8.67 -28.81
C GLY A 184 -8.69 -7.97 -28.09
N ALA A 185 -8.86 -8.17 -26.78
CA ALA A 185 -9.87 -7.43 -26.01
C ALA A 185 -9.40 -6.01 -25.69
N THR A 186 -10.32 -5.06 -25.78
CA THR A 186 -10.14 -3.71 -25.26
C THR A 186 -10.59 -3.67 -23.81
N VAL A 187 -9.73 -3.17 -22.94
CA VAL A 187 -10.05 -2.98 -21.51
C VAL A 187 -9.88 -1.53 -21.08
N LYS A 188 -10.63 -1.15 -20.05
CA LYS A 188 -10.62 0.22 -19.51
C LYS A 188 -9.82 0.29 -18.21
N TYR A 189 -8.97 1.31 -18.11
CA TYR A 189 -8.34 1.77 -16.88
C TYR A 189 -8.91 3.12 -16.48
N GLU A 190 -9.05 3.36 -15.19
CA GLU A 190 -9.62 4.60 -14.66
C GLU A 190 -8.71 5.19 -13.58
N VAL A 191 -8.50 6.50 -13.67
CA VAL A 191 -7.79 7.32 -12.69
C VAL A 191 -8.76 8.39 -12.23
N PRO A 192 -9.49 8.18 -11.11
CA PRO A 192 -10.34 9.21 -10.57
C PRO A 192 -9.50 10.41 -10.10
N TYR A 193 -10.10 11.59 -10.15
CA TYR A 193 -9.50 12.86 -9.72
C TYR A 193 -8.18 13.17 -10.42
N ALA A 194 -8.10 12.82 -11.70
CA ALA A 194 -6.91 13.02 -12.50
C ALA A 194 -6.87 14.47 -13.03
N PRO A 195 -5.73 15.18 -12.88
CA PRO A 195 -5.50 16.41 -13.62
C PRO A 195 -5.44 16.14 -15.12
N GLU A 196 -5.62 17.21 -15.90
CA GLU A 196 -5.50 17.15 -17.35
C GLU A 196 -4.09 16.73 -17.77
N GLY A 197 -4.00 15.90 -18.82
CA GLY A 197 -2.73 15.39 -19.34
C GLY A 197 -2.18 14.14 -18.65
N VAL A 198 -2.89 13.58 -17.64
CA VAL A 198 -2.53 12.27 -17.06
C VAL A 198 -2.52 11.21 -18.17
N TYR A 199 -1.48 10.39 -18.17
CA TYR A 199 -1.32 9.29 -19.12
C TYR A 199 -0.97 8.01 -18.38
N VAL A 200 -1.39 6.88 -18.95
CA VAL A 200 -1.07 5.55 -18.46
C VAL A 200 0.11 5.02 -19.27
N ASN A 201 1.11 4.47 -18.61
CA ASN A 201 2.25 3.82 -19.24
C ASN A 201 2.51 2.48 -18.57
N ASP A 202 3.10 1.55 -19.33
CA ASP A 202 3.55 0.26 -18.82
C ASP A 202 5.02 0.38 -18.38
N LEU A 203 5.31 -0.14 -17.19
CA LEU A 203 6.66 -0.40 -16.75
C LEU A 203 6.70 -1.82 -16.18
N SER A 204 6.77 -2.82 -17.05
CA SER A 204 7.54 -4.02 -16.74
C SER A 204 8.20 -4.65 -17.94
N VAL A 205 9.51 -4.82 -17.76
CA VAL A 205 10.47 -5.75 -18.36
C VAL A 205 9.83 -6.77 -19.31
N ASP A 206 10.21 -6.68 -20.58
CA ASP A 206 9.84 -7.56 -21.72
C ASP A 206 8.69 -7.10 -22.64
N THR A 207 8.27 -5.84 -22.56
CA THR A 207 7.74 -5.14 -23.76
C THR A 207 8.72 -4.04 -24.17
N THR A 208 9.42 -4.25 -25.28
CA THR A 208 10.54 -3.42 -25.78
C THR A 208 10.15 -2.00 -26.21
N THR A 209 8.92 -1.55 -25.94
CA THR A 209 8.41 -0.25 -26.37
C THR A 209 7.55 0.33 -25.26
N GLY A 210 8.14 1.09 -24.33
CA GLY A 210 7.44 1.81 -23.25
C GLY A 210 6.42 2.82 -23.81
N GLN A 211 5.27 2.30 -24.23
CA GLN A 211 4.25 3.03 -24.96
C GLN A 211 3.39 3.83 -23.98
N ARG A 212 3.46 5.15 -24.11
CA ARG A 212 2.58 6.07 -23.39
C ARG A 212 1.19 6.03 -24.01
N VAL A 213 0.18 5.72 -23.22
CA VAL A 213 -1.23 5.81 -23.60
C VAL A 213 -1.84 6.99 -22.87
N HIS A 214 -2.27 8.00 -23.61
CA HIS A 214 -2.96 9.13 -23.02
C HIS A 214 -4.43 8.74 -22.74
N GLY A 215 -4.87 8.97 -21.50
CA GLY A 215 -6.28 8.84 -21.17
C GLY A 215 -7.03 10.10 -21.59
N SER A 216 -8.32 9.97 -21.90
CA SER A 216 -9.19 11.14 -22.01
C SER A 216 -9.69 11.53 -20.63
N VAL A 217 -9.67 12.83 -20.33
CA VAL A 217 -10.37 13.37 -19.16
C VAL A 217 -11.85 13.38 -19.48
N ILE A 218 -12.62 12.64 -18.68
CA ILE A 218 -14.08 12.69 -18.70
C ILE A 218 -14.49 13.57 -17.53
N ASP A 219 -15.08 14.73 -17.85
CA ASP A 219 -15.69 15.59 -16.85
C ASP A 219 -17.03 14.98 -16.45
N VAL A 220 -17.08 14.41 -15.26
CA VAL A 220 -18.31 13.90 -14.64
C VAL A 220 -18.70 14.88 -13.52
N GLY A 221 -18.87 16.16 -13.88
CA GLY A 221 -19.07 17.25 -12.94
C GLY A 221 -17.77 17.68 -12.25
N SER A 222 -17.71 18.97 -11.87
CA SER A 222 -16.47 19.64 -11.42
C SER A 222 -15.74 18.95 -10.27
N ALA A 223 -16.45 18.18 -9.44
CA ALA A 223 -15.90 17.48 -8.28
C ALA A 223 -15.31 16.09 -8.60
N THR A 224 -15.49 15.52 -9.81
CA THR A 224 -15.08 14.13 -10.09
C THR A 224 -14.34 13.92 -11.41
N LYS A 225 -13.55 14.89 -11.87
CA LYS A 225 -12.70 14.73 -13.09
C LYS A 225 -11.99 13.36 -13.08
N LYS A 226 -12.17 12.53 -14.11
CA LYS A 226 -11.51 11.21 -14.20
C LYS A 226 -10.74 11.13 -15.50
N ALA A 227 -9.55 10.55 -15.49
CA ALA A 227 -8.90 10.11 -16.71
C ALA A 227 -9.26 8.64 -16.97
N SER A 228 -9.59 8.31 -18.21
CA SER A 228 -9.81 6.93 -18.62
C SER A 228 -9.00 6.58 -19.85
N ALA A 229 -8.43 5.38 -19.87
CA ALA A 229 -7.66 4.86 -21.00
C ALA A 229 -8.21 3.49 -21.41
N SER A 230 -8.52 3.35 -22.68
CA SER A 230 -8.92 2.07 -23.28
C SER A 230 -7.72 1.46 -23.99
N ILE A 231 -7.26 0.30 -23.54
CA ILE A 231 -6.09 -0.39 -24.06
C ILE A 231 -6.53 -1.70 -24.68
N LYS A 232 -6.13 -1.93 -25.94
CA LYS A 232 -6.29 -3.22 -26.60
C LYS A 232 -4.97 -3.98 -26.53
N PHE A 233 -4.95 -5.08 -25.80
CA PHE A 233 -3.76 -5.93 -25.72
C PHE A 233 -3.67 -6.83 -26.94
N THR A 234 -2.58 -6.74 -27.71
CA THR A 234 -2.37 -7.54 -28.92
C THR A 234 -1.49 -8.76 -28.70
N LYS A 235 -0.91 -8.90 -27.50
CA LYS A 235 -0.06 -10.02 -27.11
C LYS A 235 -0.47 -10.51 -25.72
N ALA A 236 -0.28 -11.81 -25.47
CA ALA A 236 -0.41 -12.38 -24.14
C ALA A 236 0.80 -11.94 -23.29
N GLY A 237 0.62 -11.90 -21.97
CA GLY A 237 1.66 -11.49 -21.04
C GLY A 237 1.12 -10.89 -19.75
N THR A 238 2.02 -10.46 -18.87
CA THR A 238 1.67 -9.71 -17.66
C THR A 238 2.07 -8.26 -17.84
N TYR A 239 1.08 -7.37 -17.76
CA TYR A 239 1.26 -5.94 -17.99
C TYR A 239 1.14 -5.21 -16.66
N ASN A 240 2.09 -4.31 -16.37
CA ASN A 240 2.15 -3.52 -15.15
C ASN A 240 1.83 -2.07 -15.46
N MET A 241 0.54 -1.77 -15.50
CA MET A 241 0.07 -0.44 -15.86
C MET A 241 0.23 0.53 -14.70
N LYS A 242 0.66 1.77 -14.98
CA LYS A 242 0.70 2.86 -13.99
C LYS A 242 0.30 4.18 -14.64
N ALA A 243 -0.47 5.00 -13.94
CA ALA A 243 -0.75 6.36 -14.36
C ALA A 243 0.37 7.30 -13.91
N HIS A 244 0.83 8.11 -14.85
CA HIS A 244 1.90 9.07 -14.70
C HIS A 244 1.35 10.48 -14.64
N CYS A 245 2.10 11.30 -13.91
CA CYS A 245 1.86 12.71 -13.79
C CYS A 245 2.15 13.44 -15.11
N PRO A 246 1.32 14.43 -15.48
CA PRO A 246 1.68 15.44 -16.47
C PRO A 246 3.04 16.08 -16.13
N SER A 247 3.76 16.53 -17.17
CA SER A 247 5.01 17.26 -16.94
C SER A 247 4.74 18.56 -16.18
N GLY A 248 5.48 18.79 -15.10
CA GLY A 248 5.38 20.03 -14.30
C GLY A 248 4.16 20.11 -13.37
N SER A 249 3.32 19.08 -13.28
CA SER A 249 2.17 19.07 -12.35
C SER A 249 2.57 18.64 -10.94
N THR A 250 1.90 19.21 -9.93
CA THR A 250 1.96 18.75 -8.54
C THR A 250 1.10 17.49 -8.37
N CYS A 251 1.65 16.33 -8.74
CA CYS A 251 1.00 15.04 -8.47
C CYS A 251 1.97 13.90 -8.18
N VAL A 252 1.43 12.84 -7.59
CA VAL A 252 2.12 11.58 -7.31
C VAL A 252 1.50 10.48 -8.18
N ARG A 253 2.35 9.71 -8.87
CA ARG A 253 1.92 8.62 -9.77
C ARG A 253 1.01 7.61 -9.09
N SER A 254 0.22 6.87 -9.86
CA SER A 254 -0.74 5.91 -9.31
C SER A 254 -0.10 4.65 -8.74
N ASN A 255 -0.91 3.80 -8.11
CA ASN A 255 -0.53 2.42 -7.89
C ASN A 255 -0.39 1.70 -9.23
N HIS A 256 0.38 0.61 -9.29
CA HIS A 256 0.35 -0.27 -10.44
C HIS A 256 -0.91 -1.12 -10.45
N VAL A 257 -1.38 -1.43 -11.65
CA VAL A 257 -2.43 -2.42 -11.90
C VAL A 257 -1.82 -3.51 -12.75
N VAL A 258 -1.71 -4.71 -12.17
CA VAL A 258 -1.28 -5.91 -12.90
C VAL A 258 -2.48 -6.46 -13.67
N THR A 259 -2.29 -6.63 -14.98
CA THR A 259 -3.27 -7.28 -15.86
C THR A 259 -2.61 -8.45 -16.59
N VAL A 260 -3.14 -9.65 -16.36
CA VAL A 260 -2.69 -10.87 -17.04
C VAL A 260 -3.52 -11.05 -18.31
N VAL A 261 -2.85 -11.06 -19.46
CA VAL A 261 -3.47 -11.23 -20.77
C VAL A 261 -3.21 -12.64 -21.28
N SER A 262 -4.29 -13.35 -21.63
CA SER A 262 -4.27 -14.72 -22.16
C SER A 262 -5.04 -14.84 -23.47
#